data_AF-A0A0L0LE85-F1
#
_entry.id   AF-A0A0L0LE85-F1
#
_cell.length_a   1.000
_cell.length_b   1.000
_cell.length_c   1.000
_cell.angle_alpha   90.00
_cell.angle_beta   90.00
_cell.angle_gamma   90.00
#
_symmetry.space_group_name_H-M   'P 1'
#
loop_
_entity.id
_entity.type
_entity.pdbx_description
1 polymer ?
#
loop_
_entity_poly.entity_id
_entity_poly.type
_entity_poly.pdbx_seq_one_letter_code
_entity_poly.pdbx_strand_id
1 'polypeptide(L)'
;MKKRGFTLIELLVVIAIIGLLSSVVLASLSIARTKSRDASIVSGVLEFRKLMELEYSNVGSYTNLNQGWVGTTVNPTCALRGYSGVNAAQAVSMCGEIQKNITSKSANDFHTGVDISLGFSNSRQYSIMARLSTGQYFCAGSSGKTSKQGNSGNGWTGTGCYGNP
;
A
#
# COMPACT_ATOMS: atom_id res chain seq x y z
N MET A 1 47.34 -26.12 -36.39
CA MET A 1 46.90 -25.16 -35.35
C MET A 1 46.43 -25.95 -34.12
N LYS A 2 47.10 -25.85 -32.96
CA LYS A 2 46.67 -26.54 -31.73
C LYS A 2 45.47 -25.79 -31.14
N LYS A 3 44.29 -26.43 -31.08
CA LYS A 3 43.15 -25.89 -30.34
C LYS A 3 43.48 -25.93 -28.85
N ARG A 4 43.49 -24.76 -28.20
CA ARG A 4 43.52 -24.67 -26.73
C ARG A 4 42.11 -24.98 -26.23
N GLY A 5 41.96 -26.07 -25.47
CA GLY A 5 40.71 -26.41 -24.78
C GLY A 5 40.67 -25.74 -23.42
N PHE A 6 39.48 -25.35 -22.97
CA PHE A 6 39.23 -24.96 -21.59
C PHE A 6 39.46 -26.14 -20.66
N THR A 7 40.10 -25.89 -19.52
CA THR A 7 40.27 -26.92 -18.49
C THR A 7 39.00 -27.05 -17.65
N LEU A 8 38.73 -28.26 -17.13
CA LEU A 8 37.60 -28.51 -16.23
C LEU A 8 37.67 -27.63 -14.98
N ILE A 9 38.88 -27.35 -14.49
CA ILE A 9 39.07 -26.51 -13.30
C ILE A 9 38.74 -25.03 -13.57
N GLU A 10 39.03 -24.51 -14.76
CA GLU A 10 38.65 -23.15 -15.14
C GLU A 10 37.13 -22.99 -15.19
N LEU A 11 36.41 -23.97 -15.75
CA LEU A 11 34.94 -23.93 -15.77
C LEU A 11 34.34 -24.09 -14.37
N LEU A 12 34.93 -24.93 -13.52
CA LEU A 12 34.48 -25.17 -12.15
C LEU A 12 34.66 -23.94 -11.25
N VAL A 13 35.77 -23.22 -11.38
CA VAL A 13 36.00 -21.99 -10.60
C VAL A 13 35.05 -20.88 -11.02
N VAL A 14 34.73 -20.75 -12.31
CA VAL A 14 33.81 -19.71 -12.80
C VAL A 14 32.40 -19.91 -12.25
N ILE A 15 31.86 -21.14 -12.28
CA ILE A 15 30.53 -21.40 -11.71
C ILE A 15 30.51 -21.20 -10.20
N ALA A 16 31.62 -21.47 -9.50
CA ALA A 16 31.74 -21.24 -8.06
C ALA A 16 31.70 -19.74 -7.72
N ILE A 17 32.42 -18.90 -8.48
CA ILE A 17 32.41 -17.44 -8.29
C ILE A 17 31.05 -16.83 -8.66
N ILE A 18 30.44 -17.25 -9.76
CA ILE A 18 29.09 -16.80 -10.16
C ILE A 18 28.06 -17.18 -9.08
N GLY A 19 28.16 -18.39 -8.52
CA GLY A 19 27.32 -18.85 -7.42
C GLY A 19 27.42 -17.94 -6.19
N LEU A 20 28.65 -17.60 -5.77
CA LEU A 20 28.88 -16.70 -4.64
C LEU A 20 28.31 -15.30 -4.89
N LEU A 21 28.65 -14.69 -6.04
CA LEU A 21 28.21 -13.33 -6.36
C LEU A 21 26.69 -13.23 -6.56
N SER A 22 26.06 -14.25 -7.17
CA SER A 22 24.62 -14.25 -7.42
C SER A 22 23.78 -14.24 -6.13
N SER A 23 24.25 -14.90 -5.06
CA SER A 23 23.55 -14.93 -3.77
C SER A 23 23.39 -13.54 -3.14
N VAL A 24 24.44 -12.71 -3.19
CA VAL A 24 24.45 -11.36 -2.62
C VAL A 24 23.55 -10.41 -3.43
N VAL A 25 23.61 -10.53 -4.75
CA VAL A 25 22.79 -9.71 -5.67
C VAL A 25 21.30 -10.03 -5.50
N LEU A 26 20.93 -11.31 -5.37
CA LEU A 26 19.54 -11.74 -5.19
C LEU A 26 18.93 -11.20 -3.88
N ALA A 27 19.67 -11.25 -2.77
CA ALA A 27 19.21 -10.70 -1.49
C ALA A 27 18.95 -9.19 -1.59
N SER A 28 19.87 -8.46 -2.21
CA SER A 28 19.76 -7.01 -2.42
C SER A 28 18.57 -6.63 -3.32
N LEU A 29 18.34 -7.40 -4.39
CA LEU A 29 17.23 -7.20 -5.31
C LEU A 29 15.87 -7.45 -4.64
N SER A 30 15.77 -8.46 -3.77
CA SER A 30 14.54 -8.76 -3.02
C SER A 30 14.12 -7.58 -2.15
N ILE A 31 15.06 -7.02 -1.38
CA ILE A 31 14.82 -5.83 -0.54
C ILE A 31 14.43 -4.62 -1.39
N ALA A 32 15.10 -4.39 -2.52
CA ALA A 32 14.81 -3.28 -3.41
C ALA A 32 13.39 -3.36 -4.00
N ARG A 33 12.94 -4.55 -4.41
CA ARG A 33 11.57 -4.78 -4.91
C ARG A 33 10.51 -4.49 -3.85
N THR A 34 10.74 -4.95 -2.62
CA THR A 34 9.83 -4.69 -1.50
C THR A 34 9.71 -3.19 -1.21
N LYS A 35 10.84 -2.47 -1.16
CA LYS A 35 10.85 -1.00 -0.97
C LYS A 35 10.16 -0.26 -2.11
N SER A 36 10.35 -0.71 -3.36
CA SER A 36 9.68 -0.13 -4.53
C SER A 36 8.16 -0.25 -4.43
N ARG A 37 7.65 -1.43 -4.04
CA ARG A 37 6.21 -1.65 -3.86
C ARG A 37 5.64 -0.81 -2.72
N ASP A 38 6.35 -0.71 -1.59
CA ASP A 38 5.94 0.15 -0.48
C ASP A 38 5.90 1.64 -0.90
N ALA A 39 6.83 2.08 -1.74
CA ALA A 39 6.80 3.44 -2.30
C ALA A 39 5.59 3.65 -3.21
N SER A 40 5.25 2.67 -4.06
CA SER A 40 4.04 2.71 -4.90
C SER A 40 2.74 2.74 -4.08
N ILE A 41 2.69 2.03 -2.95
CA ILE A 41 1.55 2.10 -2.02
C ILE A 41 1.43 3.51 -1.45
N VAL A 42 2.53 4.07 -0.95
CA VAL A 42 2.55 5.42 -0.37
C VAL A 42 2.12 6.47 -1.40
N SER A 43 2.64 6.41 -2.63
CA SER A 43 2.25 7.33 -3.69
C SER A 43 0.76 7.18 -4.04
N GLY A 44 0.27 5.94 -4.14
CA GLY A 44 -1.15 5.67 -4.41
C GLY A 44 -2.07 6.22 -3.32
N VAL A 45 -1.69 6.09 -2.04
CA VAL A 45 -2.45 6.69 -0.92
C VAL A 45 -2.48 8.22 -1.00
N LEU A 46 -1.34 8.84 -1.33
CA LEU A 46 -1.27 10.30 -1.48
C LEU A 46 -2.02 10.81 -2.71
N GLU A 47 -2.09 10.02 -3.77
CA GLU A 47 -2.95 10.32 -4.91
C GLU A 47 -4.42 10.17 -4.53
N PHE A 48 -4.77 9.11 -3.78
CA PHE A 48 -6.13 8.88 -3.29
C PHE A 48 -6.59 10.03 -2.39
N ARG A 49 -5.69 10.59 -1.57
CA ARG A 49 -5.96 11.83 -0.82
C ARG A 49 -6.44 12.95 -1.75
N LYS A 50 -5.78 13.18 -2.88
CA LYS A 50 -6.22 14.23 -3.84
C LYS A 50 -7.60 13.93 -4.40
N LEU A 51 -7.90 12.64 -4.64
CA LEU A 51 -9.23 12.20 -5.07
C LEU A 51 -10.30 12.49 -4.01
N MET A 52 -9.99 12.28 -2.73
CA MET A 52 -10.89 12.63 -1.62
C MET A 52 -11.21 14.13 -1.64
N GLU A 53 -10.20 14.97 -1.77
CA GLU A 53 -10.40 16.44 -1.85
C GLU A 53 -11.20 16.85 -3.09
N LEU A 54 -10.95 16.20 -4.23
CA LEU A 54 -11.71 16.45 -5.45
C LEU A 54 -13.19 16.08 -5.28
N GLU A 55 -13.48 14.95 -4.65
CA GLU A 55 -14.86 14.54 -4.36
C GLU A 55 -15.55 15.52 -3.41
N TYR A 56 -14.85 16.00 -2.39
CA TYR A 56 -15.37 17.03 -1.50
C TYR A 56 -15.67 18.33 -2.24
N SER A 57 -14.82 18.74 -3.18
CA SER A 57 -15.10 19.91 -4.02
C SER A 57 -16.33 19.72 -4.92
N ASN A 58 -16.66 18.49 -5.32
CA ASN A 58 -17.79 18.20 -6.20
C ASN A 58 -19.11 18.01 -5.44
N VAL A 59 -19.08 17.32 -4.30
CA VAL A 59 -20.28 16.85 -3.57
C VAL A 59 -20.42 17.49 -2.18
N GLY A 60 -19.36 18.12 -1.66
CA GLY A 60 -19.35 18.72 -0.32
C GLY A 60 -19.25 17.71 0.82
N SER A 61 -18.92 16.45 0.52
CA SER A 61 -18.83 15.37 1.52
C SER A 61 -17.83 14.28 1.11
N TYR A 62 -17.11 13.73 2.08
CA TYR A 62 -16.25 12.55 1.88
C TYR A 62 -16.97 11.20 2.02
N THR A 63 -18.26 11.19 2.43
CA THR A 63 -19.01 9.96 2.75
C THR A 63 -19.01 8.93 1.62
N ASN A 64 -19.06 9.40 0.38
CA ASN A 64 -19.09 8.57 -0.81
C ASN A 64 -17.84 7.70 -0.96
N LEU A 65 -16.69 8.22 -0.50
CA LEU A 65 -15.40 7.55 -0.59
C LEU A 65 -14.93 6.97 0.76
N ASN A 66 -15.58 7.30 1.87
CA ASN A 66 -15.32 6.72 3.18
C ASN A 66 -16.09 5.39 3.38
N GLN A 67 -15.54 4.30 2.83
CA GLN A 67 -16.19 2.98 2.78
C GLN A 67 -15.62 1.91 3.74
N GLY A 68 -14.85 2.30 4.76
CA GLY A 68 -14.32 1.39 5.78
C GLY A 68 -13.12 0.54 5.30
N TRP A 69 -12.99 -0.68 5.83
CA TRP A 69 -11.89 -1.62 5.54
C TRP A 69 -12.18 -2.51 4.34
N VAL A 70 -11.14 -2.85 3.58
CA VAL A 70 -11.15 -3.92 2.59
C VAL A 70 -9.89 -4.76 2.63
N GLY A 71 -10.05 -6.03 2.28
CA GLY A 71 -8.97 -6.99 2.12
C GLY A 71 -9.03 -7.66 0.76
N THR A 72 -7.95 -8.31 0.34
CA THR A 72 -8.01 -9.17 -0.85
C THR A 72 -8.50 -10.58 -0.55
N THR A 73 -8.66 -10.95 0.72
CA THR A 73 -9.12 -12.27 1.17
C THR A 73 -10.56 -12.29 1.67
N VAL A 74 -11.24 -11.12 1.69
CA VAL A 74 -12.62 -10.95 2.17
C VAL A 74 -13.39 -9.99 1.26
N ASN A 75 -14.72 -10.13 1.22
CA ASN A 75 -15.63 -9.18 0.58
C ASN A 75 -15.94 -8.06 1.59
N PRO A 76 -15.83 -6.76 1.24
CA PRO A 76 -15.61 -6.21 -0.10
C PRO A 76 -14.15 -6.15 -0.56
N THR A 77 -13.95 -6.41 -1.85
CA THR A 77 -12.74 -5.98 -2.57
C THR A 77 -12.90 -4.52 -3.01
N CYS A 78 -11.83 -3.87 -3.47
CA CYS A 78 -11.95 -2.50 -4.01
C CYS A 78 -12.96 -2.38 -5.17
N ALA A 79 -13.20 -3.45 -5.93
CA ALA A 79 -14.16 -3.48 -7.04
C ALA A 79 -15.63 -3.60 -6.59
N LEU A 80 -15.87 -4.17 -5.40
CA LEU A 80 -17.20 -4.37 -4.83
C LEU A 80 -17.50 -3.36 -3.71
N ARG A 81 -16.61 -2.39 -3.47
CA ARG A 81 -16.88 -1.29 -2.54
C ARG A 81 -18.06 -0.46 -3.04
N GLY A 82 -18.89 -0.03 -2.11
CA GLY A 82 -19.99 0.92 -2.34
C GLY A 82 -19.51 2.36 -2.58
N TYR A 83 -18.33 2.56 -3.20
CA TYR A 83 -17.92 3.90 -3.62
C TYR A 83 -19.01 4.50 -4.51
N SER A 84 -19.40 5.72 -4.20
CA SER A 84 -20.44 6.44 -4.91
C SER A 84 -19.94 7.85 -5.29
N GLY A 85 -20.79 8.64 -5.94
CA GLY A 85 -20.44 9.99 -6.35
C GLY A 85 -19.62 10.04 -7.65
N VAL A 86 -19.10 11.23 -7.95
CA VAL A 86 -18.52 11.56 -9.27
C VAL A 86 -17.22 10.79 -9.49
N ASN A 87 -16.41 10.66 -8.43
CA ASN A 87 -15.08 10.06 -8.50
C ASN A 87 -15.05 8.57 -8.10
N ALA A 88 -16.22 7.91 -8.01
CA ALA A 88 -16.31 6.51 -7.58
C ALA A 88 -15.45 5.55 -8.42
N ALA A 89 -15.53 5.66 -9.76
CA ALA A 89 -14.78 4.79 -10.67
C ALA A 89 -13.26 4.94 -10.52
N GLN A 90 -12.78 6.16 -10.28
CA GLN A 90 -11.37 6.45 -10.00
C GLN A 90 -10.97 5.90 -8.62
N ALA A 91 -11.84 5.99 -7.62
CA ALA A 91 -11.57 5.41 -6.31
C ALA A 91 -11.43 3.88 -6.37
N VAL A 92 -12.27 3.20 -7.17
CA VAL A 92 -12.15 1.75 -7.41
C VAL A 92 -10.80 1.40 -8.03
N SER A 93 -10.39 2.10 -9.10
CA SER A 93 -9.14 1.79 -9.80
C SER A 93 -7.91 2.02 -8.92
N MET A 94 -7.85 3.17 -8.22
CA MET A 94 -6.72 3.52 -7.35
C MET A 94 -6.61 2.57 -6.15
N CYS A 95 -7.74 2.25 -5.50
CA CYS A 95 -7.79 1.24 -4.44
C CYS A 95 -7.27 -0.11 -4.94
N GLY A 96 -7.67 -0.52 -6.15
CA GLY A 96 -7.20 -1.76 -6.78
C GLY A 96 -5.69 -1.78 -7.04
N GLU A 97 -5.12 -0.69 -7.56
CA GLU A 97 -3.67 -0.57 -7.78
C GLU A 97 -2.87 -0.56 -6.48
N ILE A 98 -3.36 0.12 -5.44
CA ILE A 98 -2.77 0.06 -4.11
C ILE A 98 -2.78 -1.38 -3.61
N GLN A 99 -3.93 -2.06 -3.66
CA GLN A 99 -4.04 -3.45 -3.21
C GLN A 99 -3.07 -4.35 -3.97
N LYS A 100 -2.94 -4.28 -5.30
CA LYS A 100 -1.99 -5.11 -6.07
C LYS A 100 -0.56 -5.02 -5.54
N ASN A 101 -0.15 -3.85 -5.05
CA ASN A 101 1.18 -3.63 -4.49
C ASN A 101 1.35 -4.07 -3.03
N ILE A 102 0.30 -4.51 -2.34
CA ILE A 102 0.38 -5.10 -1.00
C ILE A 102 0.73 -6.59 -1.12
N THR A 103 1.87 -7.03 -0.58
CA THR A 103 2.25 -8.47 -0.49
C THR A 103 1.69 -9.13 0.76
N SER A 104 1.67 -8.39 1.87
CA SER A 104 1.32 -8.92 3.19
C SER A 104 -0.20 -8.86 3.40
N LYS A 105 -0.96 -9.57 2.56
CA LYS A 105 -2.43 -9.53 2.49
C LYS A 105 -3.12 -9.89 3.81
N SER A 106 -4.26 -9.26 4.06
CA SER A 106 -5.12 -9.46 5.22
C SER A 106 -6.56 -9.03 4.89
N ALA A 107 -7.49 -9.26 5.82
CA ALA A 107 -8.83 -8.67 5.75
C ALA A 107 -8.79 -7.13 5.84
N ASN A 108 -7.72 -6.59 6.41
CA ASN A 108 -7.49 -5.15 6.62
C ASN A 108 -6.32 -4.69 5.74
N ASP A 109 -6.46 -4.70 4.43
CA ASP A 109 -5.37 -4.26 3.52
C ASP A 109 -5.41 -2.76 3.27
N PHE A 110 -6.61 -2.22 3.10
CA PHE A 110 -6.83 -0.82 2.78
C PHE A 110 -8.06 -0.30 3.52
N HIS A 111 -8.01 0.95 3.99
CA HIS A 111 -9.09 1.61 4.72
C HIS A 111 -9.31 3.02 4.21
N THR A 112 -10.57 3.45 4.22
CA THR A 112 -10.99 4.84 4.02
C THR A 112 -12.10 5.15 5.01
N GLY A 113 -11.89 6.08 5.91
CA GLY A 113 -12.89 6.44 6.92
C GLY A 113 -12.23 6.92 8.20
N VAL A 114 -13.07 7.30 9.14
CA VAL A 114 -12.67 7.81 10.45
C VAL A 114 -13.43 7.09 11.56
N ASP A 115 -12.87 7.14 12.77
CA ASP A 115 -13.55 6.61 13.95
C ASP A 115 -14.68 7.51 14.42
N ILE A 116 -15.91 7.18 14.01
CA ILE A 116 -17.10 7.91 14.42
C ILE A 116 -17.36 7.83 15.93
N SER A 117 -16.83 6.81 16.62
CA SER A 117 -16.99 6.68 18.06
C SER A 117 -16.19 7.73 18.84
N LEU A 118 -15.18 8.34 18.20
CA LEU A 118 -14.38 9.45 18.75
C LEU A 118 -14.95 10.83 18.38
N GLY A 119 -16.15 10.89 17.77
CA GLY A 119 -16.80 12.13 17.38
C GLY A 119 -16.36 12.69 16.02
N PHE A 120 -15.56 11.95 15.25
CA PHE A 120 -15.20 12.34 13.89
C PHE A 120 -16.35 12.11 12.90
N SER A 121 -16.39 12.92 11.85
CA SER A 121 -17.47 12.89 10.86
C SER A 121 -16.97 12.41 9.50
N ASN A 122 -17.54 11.30 9.00
CA ASN A 122 -17.23 10.77 7.66
C ASN A 122 -17.61 11.72 6.51
N SER A 123 -18.38 12.79 6.74
CA SER A 123 -18.66 13.80 5.70
C SER A 123 -17.62 14.91 5.65
N ARG A 124 -16.90 15.15 6.75
CA ARG A 124 -15.94 16.28 6.88
C ARG A 124 -14.50 15.84 7.05
N GLN A 125 -14.27 14.58 7.37
CA GLN A 125 -12.95 14.04 7.66
C GLN A 125 -12.80 12.69 6.99
N TYR A 126 -11.54 12.32 6.75
CA TYR A 126 -11.19 11.02 6.21
C TYR A 126 -9.84 10.58 6.77
N SER A 127 -9.61 9.28 6.82
CA SER A 127 -8.29 8.69 6.95
C SER A 127 -8.16 7.57 5.94
N ILE A 128 -7.05 7.58 5.20
CA ILE A 128 -6.69 6.55 4.23
C ILE A 128 -5.56 5.74 4.84
N MET A 129 -5.74 4.43 4.92
CA MET A 129 -4.72 3.54 5.46
C MET A 129 -4.44 2.42 4.47
N ALA A 130 -3.17 2.09 4.27
CA ALA A 130 -2.76 0.98 3.41
C ALA A 130 -1.65 0.15 4.07
N ARG A 131 -1.78 -1.17 4.01
CA ARG A 131 -0.82 -2.11 4.59
C ARG A 131 0.45 -2.19 3.75
N LEU A 132 1.60 -1.97 4.37
CA LEU A 132 2.92 -2.10 3.77
C LEU A 132 3.42 -3.54 3.84
N SER A 133 4.48 -3.84 3.08
CA SER A 133 5.12 -5.16 3.08
C SER A 133 5.63 -5.57 4.45
N THR A 134 5.99 -4.61 5.31
CA THR A 134 6.41 -4.85 6.71
C THR A 134 5.25 -5.25 7.64
N GLY A 135 4.00 -5.17 7.20
CA GLY A 135 2.80 -5.38 8.00
C GLY A 135 2.35 -4.16 8.82
N GLN A 136 3.10 -3.06 8.76
CA GLN A 136 2.66 -1.75 9.23
C GLN A 136 1.68 -1.12 8.23
N TYR A 137 1.00 -0.07 8.64
CA TYR A 137 0.10 0.72 7.81
C TYR A 137 0.69 2.09 7.59
N PHE A 138 0.63 2.56 6.34
CA PHE A 138 0.81 3.96 6.04
C PHE A 138 -0.54 4.65 6.14
N CYS A 139 -0.60 5.74 6.90
CA CYS A 139 -1.81 6.51 7.14
C CYS A 139 -1.67 7.91 6.57
N ALA A 140 -2.76 8.41 6.00
CA ALA A 140 -2.90 9.77 5.51
C ALA A 140 -4.34 10.24 5.72
N GLY A 141 -4.54 11.26 6.56
CA GLY A 141 -5.89 11.75 6.86
C GLY A 141 -6.11 13.23 6.54
N SER A 142 -7.32 13.70 6.85
CA SER A 142 -7.81 15.06 6.59
C SER A 142 -7.02 16.16 7.30
N SER A 143 -6.28 15.85 8.37
CA SER A 143 -5.34 16.78 9.01
C SER A 143 -4.14 17.16 8.11
N GLY A 144 -4.00 16.50 6.96
CA GLY A 144 -2.84 16.63 6.06
C GLY A 144 -1.59 15.89 6.55
N LYS A 145 -1.60 15.39 7.80
CA LYS A 145 -0.49 14.62 8.36
C LYS A 145 -0.49 13.19 7.83
N THR A 146 0.67 12.56 7.93
CA THR A 146 0.87 11.16 7.54
C THR A 146 1.71 10.47 8.59
N SER A 147 1.50 9.17 8.79
CA SER A 147 2.32 8.38 9.72
C SER A 147 2.42 6.93 9.27
N LYS A 148 3.34 6.19 9.89
CA LYS A 148 3.41 4.72 9.77
C LYS A 148 3.11 4.13 11.14
N GLN A 149 2.11 3.25 11.22
CA GLN A 149 1.69 2.63 12.47
C GLN A 149 1.65 1.09 12.33
N GLY A 150 2.09 0.37 13.36
CA GLY A 150 1.89 -1.08 13.41
C GLY A 150 0.42 -1.46 13.59
N ASN A 151 0.09 -2.76 13.57
CA ASN A 151 -1.27 -3.22 13.88
C ASN A 151 -1.64 -2.88 15.33
N SER A 152 -2.26 -1.73 15.55
CA SER A 152 -2.56 -1.24 16.88
C SER A 152 -3.96 -1.68 17.29
N GLY A 153 -4.05 -2.62 18.25
CA GLY A 153 -5.28 -2.89 18.99
C GLY A 153 -5.84 -1.70 19.77
N ASN A 154 -5.17 -0.54 19.72
CA ASN A 154 -5.50 0.69 20.44
C ASN A 154 -6.14 1.75 19.52
N GLY A 155 -6.83 1.37 18.44
CA GLY A 155 -7.66 2.29 17.67
C GLY A 155 -6.93 3.24 16.70
N TRP A 156 -5.70 2.93 16.27
CA TRP A 156 -5.01 3.66 15.19
C TRP A 156 -4.86 5.17 15.43
N THR A 157 -4.24 5.52 16.55
CA THR A 157 -4.08 6.90 17.04
C THR A 157 -2.92 7.68 16.41
N GLY A 158 -2.15 7.07 15.50
CA GLY A 158 -1.09 7.76 14.76
C GLY A 158 -1.67 8.90 13.91
N THR A 159 -0.91 9.99 13.74
CA THR A 159 -1.40 11.15 12.98
C THR A 159 -1.74 10.79 11.54
N GLY A 160 -2.94 11.15 11.09
CA GLY A 160 -3.49 10.80 9.78
C GLY A 160 -4.11 9.40 9.71
N CYS A 161 -4.17 8.63 10.80
CA CYS A 161 -4.79 7.31 10.86
C CYS A 161 -6.26 7.39 11.32
N TYR A 162 -6.95 6.25 11.33
CA TYR A 162 -8.39 6.12 11.58
C TYR A 162 -8.88 6.81 12.88
N GLY A 163 -8.13 6.70 13.97
CA GLY A 163 -8.48 7.33 15.25
C GLY A 163 -7.89 8.73 15.45
N ASN A 164 -7.18 9.27 14.45
CA ASN A 164 -6.57 10.60 14.48
C ASN A 164 -6.38 11.15 13.04
N PRO A 165 -7.48 11.40 12.30
CA PRO A 165 -7.48 11.71 10.87
C PRO A 165 -6.90 13.09 10.53
#